data_AF-A0A7U3Z5M0-F1
#
_entry.id   AF-A0A7U3Z5M0-F1
#
_cell.length_a   1.000
_cell.length_b   1.000
_cell.length_c   1.000
_cell.angle_alpha   90.00
_cell.angle_beta   90.00
_cell.angle_gamma   90.00
#
_symmetry.space_group_name_H-M   'P 1'
#
loop_
_entity.id
_entity.type
_entity.pdbx_description
1 polymer ?
#
loop_
_entity_poly.entity_id
_entity_poly.type
_entity_poly.pdbx_seq_one_letter_code
_entity_poly.pdbx_strand_id
1 'polypeptide(L)'
;MNIHTNHFRIRRIGVNNTTLNVATGGSGPAILFLHGWPHTWEIWRDVMKEMQSNYTVIAPDLRGLGASAREERGYDLHTLADDAAGILDALGLQTAGIVGIDLGVAVSWMLAARHPARASKLVVMEGLLGTLPGAETFVKNGPPWWFGFHQVPGFAEKVLEGNEAAYIDEFLLSGTKGRKGVATEIRRAFIDAYSNRDAMRCGFEHYRALPENARQIKDMVTENKLELPVMAIAGGIVGSALAGQLRSVTADLTEITLTDCAHLIPLEQSAALVAQLRTFL
;
A
#
# COMPACT_ATOMS: atom_id res chain seq x y z
N MET A 1 3.18 15.39 -27.65
CA MET A 1 4.64 15.19 -27.59
C MET A 1 4.87 14.11 -26.54
N ASN A 2 5.06 12.87 -26.99
CA ASN A 2 5.19 11.70 -26.12
C ASN A 2 6.60 11.68 -25.53
N ILE A 3 6.71 12.03 -24.25
CA ILE A 3 7.98 11.93 -23.54
C ILE A 3 8.13 10.47 -23.12
N HIS A 4 8.93 9.71 -23.87
CA HIS A 4 9.37 8.37 -23.48
C HIS A 4 10.37 8.47 -22.34
N THR A 5 9.88 8.46 -21.11
CA THR A 5 10.66 8.13 -19.92
C THR A 5 10.22 6.75 -19.42
N ASN A 6 10.99 5.73 -19.80
CA ASN A 6 11.24 4.47 -19.09
C ASN A 6 10.10 3.49 -18.73
N HIS A 7 10.22 2.29 -19.31
CA HIS A 7 9.80 0.94 -18.87
C HIS A 7 8.32 0.61 -18.58
N PHE A 8 7.45 1.54 -18.17
CA PHE A 8 6.07 1.21 -17.80
C PHE A 8 5.02 1.96 -18.63
N ARG A 9 3.85 1.32 -18.82
CA ARG A 9 2.67 1.93 -19.43
C ARG A 9 1.74 2.42 -18.33
N ILE A 10 1.52 3.72 -18.28
CA ILE A 10 0.56 4.36 -17.36
C ILE A 10 -0.81 4.42 -18.03
N ARG A 11 -1.86 3.99 -17.33
CA ARG A 11 -3.24 3.93 -17.83
C ARG A 11 -4.22 4.47 -16.78
N ARG A 12 -5.29 5.10 -17.27
CA ARG A 12 -6.47 5.44 -16.47
C ARG A 12 -7.47 4.29 -16.61
N ILE A 13 -7.78 3.59 -15.52
CA ILE A 13 -8.66 2.41 -15.54
C ILE A 13 -9.90 2.71 -14.69
N GLY A 14 -11.08 2.62 -15.30
CA GLY A 14 -12.36 2.76 -14.61
C GLY A 14 -12.71 1.48 -13.84
N VAL A 15 -12.92 1.59 -12.53
CA VAL A 15 -13.28 0.48 -11.64
C VAL A 15 -14.22 0.99 -10.57
N ASN A 16 -15.23 0.21 -10.16
CA ASN A 16 -16.03 0.48 -8.95
C ASN A 16 -16.41 1.97 -8.74
N ASN A 17 -16.96 2.59 -9.79
CA ASN A 17 -17.37 4.00 -9.84
C ASN A 17 -16.26 5.04 -9.58
N THR A 18 -15.00 4.68 -9.78
CA THR A 18 -13.85 5.59 -9.77
C THR A 18 -12.97 5.35 -11.00
N THR A 19 -11.92 6.15 -11.16
CA THR A 19 -10.89 5.91 -12.19
C THR A 19 -9.51 6.01 -11.56
N LEU A 20 -8.78 4.90 -11.61
CA LEU A 20 -7.45 4.78 -11.02
C LEU A 20 -6.35 5.03 -12.05
N ASN A 21 -5.26 5.66 -11.60
CA ASN A 21 -4.00 5.72 -12.33
C ASN A 21 -3.23 4.42 -12.09
N VAL A 22 -2.84 3.71 -13.13
CA VAL A 22 -2.25 2.36 -13.01
C VAL A 22 -1.01 2.24 -13.89
N ALA A 23 0.13 1.97 -13.27
CA ALA A 23 1.36 1.60 -13.95
C ALA A 23 1.37 0.10 -14.25
N THR A 24 1.71 -0.26 -15.48
CA THR A 24 1.75 -1.67 -15.93
C THR A 24 3.02 -1.95 -16.72
N GLY A 25 3.53 -3.18 -16.64
CA GLY A 25 4.68 -3.62 -17.41
C GLY A 25 4.79 -5.13 -17.48
N GLY A 26 5.66 -5.61 -18.38
CA GLY A 26 5.97 -7.03 -18.49
C GLY A 26 4.86 -7.90 -19.06
N SER A 27 5.05 -9.21 -18.90
CA SER A 27 4.14 -10.27 -19.33
C SER A 27 4.39 -11.53 -18.49
N GLY A 28 3.38 -12.38 -18.34
CA GLY A 28 3.46 -13.59 -17.52
C GLY A 28 2.46 -13.53 -16.36
N PRO A 29 2.64 -14.36 -15.31
CA PRO A 29 1.82 -14.31 -14.09
C PRO A 29 1.75 -12.88 -13.54
N ALA A 30 0.58 -12.49 -13.02
CA ALA A 30 0.35 -11.12 -12.58
C ALA A 30 0.79 -10.90 -11.13
N ILE A 31 1.32 -9.71 -10.86
CA ILE A 31 1.59 -9.20 -9.51
C ILE A 31 0.94 -7.83 -9.37
N LEU A 32 0.08 -7.67 -8.36
CA LEU A 32 -0.55 -6.41 -8.00
C LEU A 32 0.13 -5.81 -6.77
N PHE A 33 0.73 -4.63 -6.93
CA PHE A 33 1.45 -3.90 -5.90
C PHE A 33 0.60 -2.74 -5.36
N LEU A 34 0.28 -2.76 -4.07
CA LEU A 34 -0.55 -1.76 -3.40
C LEU A 34 0.29 -0.95 -2.41
N HIS A 35 0.47 0.34 -2.71
CA HIS A 35 1.21 1.27 -1.86
C HIS A 35 0.35 1.77 -0.67
N GLY A 36 0.93 2.63 0.17
CA GLY A 36 0.21 3.36 1.21
C GLY A 36 0.46 4.87 1.17
N TRP A 37 0.27 5.57 2.29
CA TRP A 37 0.37 7.03 2.35
C TRP A 37 1.72 7.46 2.96
N PRO A 38 2.36 8.55 2.49
CA PRO A 38 1.98 9.44 1.39
C PRO A 38 2.67 9.06 0.07
N HIS A 39 2.51 7.82 -0.37
CA HIS A 39 3.19 7.32 -1.57
C HIS A 39 2.27 7.34 -2.80
N THR A 40 2.85 6.94 -3.92
CA THR A 40 2.20 6.62 -5.19
C THR A 40 2.71 5.27 -5.68
N TRP A 41 2.25 4.80 -6.83
CA TRP A 41 2.78 3.60 -7.50
C TRP A 41 4.31 3.61 -7.65
N GLU A 42 4.93 4.80 -7.69
CA GLU A 42 6.37 4.95 -7.88
C GLU A 42 7.22 4.38 -6.74
N ILE A 43 6.65 4.11 -5.55
CA ILE A 43 7.35 3.36 -4.50
C ILE A 43 7.82 1.98 -5.01
N TRP A 44 7.09 1.40 -5.96
CA TRP A 44 7.36 0.09 -6.53
C TRP A 44 8.26 0.14 -7.77
N ARG A 45 8.66 1.33 -8.25
CA ARG A 45 9.29 1.51 -9.56
C ARG A 45 10.49 0.58 -9.80
N ASP A 46 11.39 0.49 -8.82
CA ASP A 46 12.59 -0.33 -8.94
C ASP A 46 12.29 -1.84 -8.81
N VAL A 47 11.36 -2.21 -7.91
CA VAL A 47 10.88 -3.59 -7.75
C VAL A 47 10.20 -4.08 -9.05
N MET A 48 9.29 -3.28 -9.60
CA MET A 48 8.61 -3.55 -10.85
C MET A 48 9.61 -3.70 -12.00
N LYS A 49 10.68 -2.90 -12.01
CA LYS A 49 11.67 -2.92 -13.10
C LYS A 49 12.39 -4.26 -13.16
N GLU A 50 12.68 -4.85 -12.01
CA GLU A 50 13.34 -6.16 -11.87
C GLU A 50 12.39 -7.34 -12.05
N MET A 51 11.09 -7.15 -11.83
CA MET A 51 10.08 -8.23 -11.91
C MET A 51 9.42 -8.34 -13.29
N GLN A 52 9.33 -7.25 -14.06
CA GLN A 52 8.59 -7.21 -15.33
C GLN A 52 9.12 -8.13 -16.44
N SER A 53 10.32 -8.69 -16.31
CA SER A 53 10.87 -9.63 -17.30
C SER A 53 10.16 -10.99 -17.30
N ASN A 54 9.58 -11.38 -16.16
CA ASN A 54 8.91 -12.67 -15.97
C ASN A 54 7.45 -12.55 -15.52
N TYR A 55 7.04 -11.35 -15.10
CA TYR A 55 5.72 -11.09 -14.52
C TYR A 55 5.03 -9.94 -15.22
N THR A 56 3.71 -10.00 -15.25
CA THR A 56 2.87 -8.81 -15.49
C THR A 56 2.82 -8.01 -14.19
N VAL A 57 3.51 -6.88 -14.12
CA VAL A 57 3.55 -6.02 -12.92
C VAL A 57 2.51 -4.92 -13.02
N ILE A 58 1.74 -4.72 -11.95
CA ILE A 58 0.61 -3.79 -11.90
C ILE A 58 0.71 -2.99 -10.60
N ALA A 59 0.79 -1.67 -10.68
CA ALA A 59 0.83 -0.81 -9.51
C ALA A 59 -0.12 0.37 -9.70
N PRO A 60 -1.33 0.35 -9.10
CA PRO A 60 -2.20 1.50 -9.06
C PRO A 60 -1.71 2.55 -8.07
N ASP A 61 -2.07 3.80 -8.33
CA ASP A 61 -2.30 4.74 -7.24
C ASP A 61 -3.65 4.39 -6.59
N LEU A 62 -3.71 4.23 -5.27
CA LEU A 62 -4.96 3.93 -4.57
C LEU A 62 -5.99 5.06 -4.75
N ARG A 63 -7.27 4.75 -4.52
CA ARG A 63 -8.38 5.72 -4.57
C ARG A 63 -8.03 7.02 -3.84
N GLY A 64 -8.18 8.14 -4.54
CA GLY A 64 -7.89 9.49 -4.04
C GLY A 64 -6.41 9.83 -3.88
N LEU A 65 -5.49 8.88 -4.05
CA LEU A 65 -4.04 9.09 -3.92
C LEU A 65 -3.40 9.25 -5.31
N GLY A 66 -2.20 9.84 -5.34
CA GLY A 66 -1.44 9.99 -6.58
C GLY A 66 -2.22 10.69 -7.69
N ALA A 67 -2.26 10.07 -8.86
CA ALA A 67 -3.03 10.55 -10.01
C ALA A 67 -4.39 9.84 -10.19
N SER A 68 -4.82 9.04 -9.21
CA SER A 68 -6.17 8.46 -9.18
C SER A 68 -7.23 9.52 -8.92
N ALA A 69 -8.47 9.23 -9.33
CA ALA A 69 -9.58 10.15 -9.13
C ALA A 69 -9.78 10.47 -7.64
N ARG A 70 -10.02 11.76 -7.34
CA ARG A 70 -10.24 12.29 -6.00
C ARG A 70 -11.72 12.17 -5.66
N GLU A 71 -12.07 11.04 -5.07
CA GLU A 71 -13.45 10.76 -4.70
C GLU A 71 -13.84 11.48 -3.41
N GLU A 72 -15.14 11.68 -3.20
CA GLU A 72 -15.64 12.23 -1.94
C GLU A 72 -15.72 11.15 -0.84
N ARG A 73 -15.84 9.88 -1.23
CA ARG A 73 -16.09 8.74 -0.33
C ARG A 73 -15.53 7.43 -0.87
N GLY A 74 -15.68 6.37 -0.06
CA GLY A 74 -15.30 5.00 -0.43
C GLY A 74 -13.88 4.64 -0.05
N TYR A 75 -13.37 5.22 1.03
CA TYR A 75 -12.01 4.96 1.55
C TYR A 75 -11.96 3.78 2.53
N ASP A 76 -13.08 3.06 2.68
CA ASP A 76 -13.15 1.85 3.49
C ASP A 76 -12.56 0.63 2.76
N LEU A 77 -12.11 -0.37 3.51
CA LEU A 77 -11.38 -1.52 2.96
C LEU A 77 -12.18 -2.38 1.98
N HIS A 78 -13.49 -2.52 2.16
CA HIS A 78 -14.33 -3.24 1.20
C HIS A 78 -14.28 -2.54 -0.16
N THR A 79 -14.50 -1.23 -0.19
CA THR A 79 -14.42 -0.43 -1.42
C THR A 79 -13.03 -0.51 -2.06
N LEU A 80 -11.95 -0.37 -1.27
CA LEU A 80 -10.57 -0.43 -1.78
C LEU A 80 -10.20 -1.83 -2.31
N ALA A 81 -10.70 -2.89 -1.68
CA ALA A 81 -10.53 -4.26 -2.16
C ALA A 81 -11.28 -4.49 -3.48
N ASP A 82 -12.50 -3.97 -3.60
CA ASP A 82 -13.31 -4.08 -4.81
C ASP A 82 -12.69 -3.26 -5.97
N ASP A 83 -12.08 -2.11 -5.69
CA ASP A 83 -11.26 -1.34 -6.64
C ASP A 83 -10.09 -2.20 -7.17
N ALA A 84 -9.36 -2.86 -6.28
CA ALA A 84 -8.21 -3.70 -6.63
C ALA A 84 -8.60 -4.93 -7.46
N ALA A 85 -9.71 -5.60 -7.11
CA ALA A 85 -10.28 -6.69 -7.90
C ALA A 85 -10.74 -6.19 -9.29
N GLY A 86 -11.33 -5.00 -9.35
CA GLY A 86 -11.76 -4.36 -10.60
C GLY A 86 -10.61 -4.04 -11.55
N ILE A 87 -9.41 -3.71 -11.04
CA ILE A 87 -8.23 -3.52 -11.89
C ILE A 87 -7.88 -4.82 -12.62
N LEU A 88 -7.89 -5.94 -11.90
CA LEU A 88 -7.61 -7.26 -12.48
C LEU A 88 -8.66 -7.62 -13.55
N ASP A 89 -9.94 -7.31 -13.32
CA ASP A 89 -11.01 -7.53 -14.31
C ASP A 89 -10.80 -6.69 -15.57
N ALA A 90 -10.52 -5.39 -15.40
CA ALA A 90 -10.29 -4.48 -16.52
C ALA A 90 -9.04 -4.84 -17.35
N LEU A 91 -8.09 -5.57 -16.77
CA LEU A 91 -6.90 -6.10 -17.44
C LEU A 91 -7.08 -7.53 -17.96
N GLY A 92 -8.24 -8.16 -17.74
CA GLY A 92 -8.52 -9.53 -18.16
C GLY A 92 -7.75 -10.60 -17.37
N LEU A 93 -7.35 -10.29 -16.14
CA LEU A 93 -6.56 -11.15 -15.28
C LEU A 93 -7.45 -11.80 -14.22
N GLN A 94 -7.42 -13.14 -14.18
CA GLN A 94 -8.24 -13.89 -13.21
C GLN A 94 -7.63 -13.85 -11.80
N THR A 95 -6.32 -13.92 -11.68
CA THR A 95 -5.60 -14.00 -10.40
C THR A 95 -4.26 -13.28 -10.46
N ALA A 96 -3.77 -12.83 -9.31
CA ALA A 96 -2.45 -12.22 -9.15
C ALA A 96 -1.82 -12.57 -7.79
N GLY A 97 -0.50 -12.53 -7.72
CA GLY A 97 0.20 -12.36 -6.45
C GLY A 97 -0.04 -10.94 -5.94
N ILE A 98 -0.43 -10.78 -4.68
CA ILE A 98 -0.77 -9.48 -4.10
C ILE A 98 0.36 -9.04 -3.18
N VAL A 99 0.88 -7.83 -3.37
CA VAL A 99 1.99 -7.27 -2.58
C VAL A 99 1.57 -5.92 -2.01
N GLY A 100 1.54 -5.78 -0.68
CA GLY A 100 1.08 -4.57 0.00
C GLY A 100 2.10 -3.99 0.98
N ILE A 101 2.14 -2.66 1.09
CA ILE A 101 2.89 -1.94 2.12
C ILE A 101 2.05 -0.84 2.77
N ASP A 102 2.29 -0.55 4.05
CA ASP A 102 1.60 0.52 4.78
C ASP A 102 0.06 0.34 4.72
N LEU A 103 -0.73 1.33 4.28
CA LEU A 103 -2.18 1.18 4.08
C LEU A 103 -2.51 0.02 3.11
N GLY A 104 -1.64 -0.22 2.14
CA GLY A 104 -1.75 -1.31 1.18
C GLY A 104 -1.71 -2.71 1.81
N VAL A 105 -1.24 -2.85 3.07
CA VAL A 105 -1.31 -4.12 3.82
C VAL A 105 -2.77 -4.51 4.06
N ALA A 106 -3.57 -3.60 4.62
CA ALA A 106 -4.95 -3.88 4.93
C ALA A 106 -5.81 -4.04 3.68
N VAL A 107 -5.53 -3.27 2.61
CA VAL A 107 -6.21 -3.42 1.32
C VAL A 107 -5.89 -4.78 0.68
N SER A 108 -4.61 -5.17 0.67
CA SER A 108 -4.19 -6.47 0.12
C SER A 108 -4.81 -7.65 0.86
N TRP A 109 -4.82 -7.58 2.20
CA TRP A 109 -5.44 -8.61 3.03
C TRP A 109 -6.95 -8.70 2.78
N MET A 110 -7.64 -7.55 2.74
CA MET A 110 -9.08 -7.51 2.51
C MET A 110 -9.46 -8.01 1.10
N LEU A 111 -8.66 -7.70 0.07
CA LEU A 111 -8.81 -8.26 -1.27
C LEU A 111 -8.74 -9.78 -1.24
N ALA A 112 -7.72 -10.34 -0.60
CA ALA A 112 -7.55 -11.79 -0.51
C ALA A 112 -8.68 -12.48 0.28
N ALA A 113 -9.21 -11.84 1.32
CA ALA A 113 -10.30 -12.38 2.12
C ALA A 113 -11.66 -12.31 1.40
N ARG A 114 -11.97 -11.18 0.74
CA ARG A 114 -13.24 -10.97 0.03
C ARG A 114 -13.30 -11.66 -1.33
N HIS A 115 -12.17 -11.73 -2.00
CA HIS A 115 -12.05 -12.23 -3.37
C HIS A 115 -10.98 -13.34 -3.45
N PRO A 116 -11.14 -14.46 -2.72
CA PRO A 116 -10.08 -15.46 -2.58
C PRO A 116 -9.63 -16.06 -3.91
N ALA A 117 -10.50 -16.14 -4.92
CA ALA A 117 -10.14 -16.60 -6.27
C ALA A 117 -9.18 -15.65 -7.02
N ARG A 118 -9.06 -14.39 -6.58
CA ARG A 118 -8.28 -13.33 -7.25
C ARG A 118 -6.85 -13.22 -6.70
N ALA A 119 -6.56 -13.82 -5.55
CA ALA A 119 -5.25 -13.78 -4.90
C ALA A 119 -4.61 -15.17 -4.90
N SER A 120 -3.49 -15.34 -5.59
CA SER A 120 -2.74 -16.61 -5.57
C SER A 120 -1.85 -16.74 -4.34
N LYS A 121 -1.23 -15.63 -3.93
CA LYS A 121 -0.32 -15.48 -2.79
C LYS A 121 -0.39 -14.05 -2.27
N LEU A 122 -0.09 -13.84 -0.99
CA LEU A 122 -0.11 -12.52 -0.35
C LEU A 122 1.25 -12.21 0.27
N VAL A 123 1.81 -11.05 -0.05
CA VAL A 123 3.01 -10.52 0.59
C VAL A 123 2.65 -9.16 1.19
N VAL A 124 2.91 -8.97 2.49
CA VAL A 124 2.60 -7.72 3.18
C VAL A 124 3.77 -7.28 4.04
N MET A 125 3.98 -5.97 4.13
CA MET A 125 5.11 -5.40 4.87
C MET A 125 4.76 -4.06 5.49
N GLU A 126 5.36 -3.76 6.63
CA GLU A 126 5.37 -2.42 7.23
C GLU A 126 3.98 -1.74 7.29
N GLY A 127 2.96 -2.45 7.79
CA GLY A 127 1.61 -1.94 8.02
C GLY A 127 0.88 -2.82 9.03
N LEU A 128 -0.29 -2.40 9.51
CA LEU A 128 -1.08 -3.17 10.49
C LEU A 128 -2.47 -3.52 9.94
N LEU A 129 -3.04 -4.61 10.44
CA LEU A 129 -4.40 -5.04 10.19
C LEU A 129 -5.34 -4.53 11.29
N GLY A 130 -5.56 -3.21 11.28
CA GLY A 130 -6.47 -2.54 12.22
C GLY A 130 -6.10 -2.86 13.67
N THR A 131 -7.11 -3.23 14.46
CA THR A 131 -6.99 -3.50 15.90
C THR A 131 -6.85 -4.99 16.23
N LEU A 132 -6.43 -5.83 15.28
CA LEU A 132 -6.20 -7.25 15.59
C LEU A 132 -5.12 -7.41 16.67
N PRO A 133 -5.24 -8.41 17.56
CA PRO A 133 -4.19 -8.73 18.53
C PRO A 133 -2.86 -9.06 17.84
N GLY A 134 -1.73 -8.79 18.48
CA GLY A 134 -0.38 -9.08 17.96
C GLY A 134 0.46 -7.84 17.62
N ALA A 135 -0.12 -6.64 17.71
CA ALA A 135 0.57 -5.37 17.48
C ALA A 135 0.89 -4.60 18.79
N GLU A 136 0.74 -5.22 19.96
CA GLU A 136 0.84 -4.57 21.27
C GLU A 136 2.19 -3.91 21.50
N THR A 137 3.27 -4.50 20.97
CA THR A 137 4.63 -3.95 21.08
C THR A 137 4.79 -2.65 20.28
N PHE A 138 4.15 -2.55 19.12
CA PHE A 138 4.18 -1.37 18.27
C PHE A 138 3.35 -0.23 18.84
N VAL A 139 2.14 -0.51 19.33
CA VAL A 139 1.21 0.51 19.84
C VAL A 139 1.39 0.81 21.33
N LYS A 140 2.41 0.24 21.99
CA LYS A 140 2.62 0.36 23.44
C LYS A 140 2.64 1.81 23.94
N ASN A 141 3.18 2.73 23.14
CA ASN A 141 3.29 4.15 23.48
C ASN A 141 2.16 5.00 22.86
N GLY A 142 1.06 4.34 22.44
CA GLY A 142 0.00 4.94 21.64
C GLY A 142 0.26 4.84 20.13
N PRO A 143 -0.77 5.07 19.31
CA PRO A 143 -0.59 5.17 17.87
C PRO A 143 0.23 6.42 17.51
N PRO A 144 0.87 6.44 16.33
CA PRO A 144 1.56 7.63 15.88
C PRO A 144 0.64 8.86 15.85
N TRP A 145 1.17 10.02 16.26
CA TRP A 145 0.38 11.24 16.47
C TRP A 145 -0.45 11.66 15.25
N TRP A 146 0.06 11.40 14.04
CA TRP A 146 -0.61 11.79 12.80
C TRP A 146 -1.91 11.02 12.55
N PHE A 147 -2.08 9.82 13.13
CA PHE A 147 -3.34 9.08 13.04
C PHE A 147 -4.50 9.89 13.61
N GLY A 148 -4.29 10.56 14.75
CA GLY A 148 -5.30 11.44 15.34
C GLY A 148 -5.42 12.75 14.59
N PHE A 149 -4.31 13.33 14.15
CA PHE A 149 -4.32 14.60 13.41
C PHE A 149 -5.09 14.50 12.07
N HIS A 150 -4.82 13.48 11.26
CA HIS A 150 -5.48 13.27 9.95
C HIS A 150 -6.99 13.03 10.08
N GLN A 151 -7.45 12.53 11.23
CA GLN A 151 -8.87 12.31 11.49
C GLN A 151 -9.67 13.60 11.70
N VAL A 152 -9.05 14.77 11.89
CA VAL A 152 -9.78 16.03 12.15
C VAL A 152 -10.18 16.72 10.83
N PRO A 153 -11.45 16.62 10.37
CA PRO A 153 -11.83 17.03 9.02
C PRO A 153 -11.80 18.54 8.85
N GLY A 154 -11.21 19.00 7.75
CA GLY A 154 -11.10 20.40 7.40
C GLY A 154 -10.01 21.14 8.17
N PHE A 155 -9.80 20.84 9.45
CA PHE A 155 -8.76 21.45 10.27
C PHE A 155 -7.35 20.94 9.91
N ALA A 156 -7.18 19.63 9.75
CA ALA A 156 -5.88 19.05 9.38
C ALA A 156 -5.37 19.61 8.05
N GLU A 157 -6.24 19.67 7.04
CA GLU A 157 -5.93 20.27 5.74
C GLU A 157 -5.64 21.77 5.88
N LYS A 158 -6.40 22.48 6.72
CA LYS A 158 -6.21 23.94 6.92
C LYS A 158 -4.87 24.27 7.57
N VAL A 159 -4.43 23.47 8.54
CA VAL A 159 -3.14 23.66 9.24
C VAL A 159 -1.95 23.46 8.28
N LEU A 160 -2.07 22.57 7.30
CA LEU A 160 -1.00 22.23 6.38
C LEU A 160 -0.99 23.05 5.09
N GLU A 161 -1.98 23.93 4.89
CA GLU A 161 -2.08 24.76 3.69
C GLU A 161 -0.79 25.59 3.49
N GLY A 162 -0.14 25.39 2.33
CA GLY A 162 1.13 26.02 1.98
C GLY A 162 2.38 25.35 2.59
N ASN A 163 2.23 24.28 3.37
CA ASN A 163 3.31 23.51 3.98
C ASN A 163 3.28 22.02 3.56
N GLU A 164 2.52 21.67 2.53
CA GLU A 164 2.28 20.30 2.10
C GLU A 164 3.60 19.59 1.79
N ALA A 165 4.49 20.21 1.01
CA ALA A 165 5.77 19.62 0.64
C ALA A 165 6.65 19.29 1.86
N ALA A 166 6.76 20.22 2.82
CA ALA A 166 7.52 20.01 4.05
C ALA A 166 6.90 18.91 4.92
N TYR A 167 5.57 18.83 4.92
CA TYR A 167 4.85 17.79 5.64
C TYR A 167 5.12 16.40 5.06
N ILE A 168 5.01 16.24 3.74
CA ILE A 168 5.29 14.99 3.04
C ILE A 168 6.76 14.59 3.22
N ASP A 169 7.69 15.54 3.13
CA ASP A 169 9.11 15.29 3.37
C ASP A 169 9.39 14.67 4.73
N GLU A 170 8.70 15.10 5.79
CA GLU A 170 8.91 14.51 7.11
C GLU A 170 8.60 13.01 7.13
N PHE A 171 7.62 12.54 6.35
CA PHE A 171 7.34 11.10 6.20
C PHE A 171 8.39 10.39 5.36
N LEU A 172 8.92 11.03 4.31
CA LEU A 172 9.98 10.45 3.48
C LEU A 172 11.31 10.34 4.25
N LEU A 173 11.58 11.31 5.13
CA LEU A 173 12.72 11.28 6.04
C LEU A 173 12.49 10.22 7.12
N SER A 174 11.41 10.32 7.91
CA SER A 174 11.15 9.39 9.02
C SER A 174 10.94 7.94 8.57
N GLY A 175 10.47 7.72 7.34
CA GLY A 175 10.27 6.40 6.75
C GLY A 175 11.54 5.70 6.28
N THR A 176 12.70 6.37 6.28
CA THR A 176 13.98 5.80 5.83
C THR A 176 15.00 5.66 6.95
N LYS A 177 15.85 4.64 6.86
CA LYS A 177 16.90 4.40 7.86
C LYS A 177 17.87 5.58 7.90
N GLY A 178 18.10 6.09 9.11
CA GLY A 178 18.96 7.25 9.34
C GLY A 178 18.38 8.57 8.81
N ARG A 179 17.09 8.62 8.45
CA ARG A 179 16.42 9.81 7.93
C ARG A 179 17.09 10.41 6.69
N LYS A 180 17.65 9.57 5.84
CA LYS A 180 18.37 9.99 4.61
C LYS A 180 17.43 10.50 3.50
N GLY A 181 16.14 10.19 3.59
CA GLY A 181 15.16 10.51 2.55
C GLY A 181 15.24 9.57 1.35
N VAL A 182 14.66 9.99 0.24
CA VAL A 182 14.52 9.18 -0.99
C VAL A 182 15.14 9.92 -2.18
N ALA A 183 15.36 9.20 -3.29
CA ALA A 183 15.88 9.78 -4.52
C ALA A 183 15.04 10.97 -4.99
N THR A 184 15.68 12.00 -5.55
CA THR A 184 15.07 13.30 -5.87
C THR A 184 13.83 13.17 -6.76
N GLU A 185 13.85 12.28 -7.73
CA GLU A 185 12.72 12.03 -8.62
C GLU A 185 11.54 11.34 -7.93
N ILE A 186 11.79 10.38 -7.05
CA ILE A 186 10.74 9.75 -6.21
C ILE A 186 10.14 10.79 -5.26
N ARG A 187 11.01 11.57 -4.59
CA ARG A 187 10.58 12.63 -3.68
C ARG A 187 9.63 13.61 -4.37
N ARG A 188 9.99 14.07 -5.57
CA ARG A 188 9.17 14.98 -6.37
C ARG A 188 7.83 14.33 -6.74
N ALA A 189 7.81 13.09 -7.20
CA ALA A 189 6.57 12.39 -7.53
C ALA A 189 5.60 12.34 -6.34
N PHE A 190 6.11 12.08 -5.13
CA PHE A 190 5.29 12.05 -3.93
C PHE A 190 4.84 13.44 -3.50
N ILE A 191 5.71 14.46 -3.50
CA ILE A 191 5.31 15.83 -3.16
C ILE A 191 4.24 16.36 -4.14
N ASP A 192 4.44 16.15 -5.45
CA ASP A 192 3.52 16.64 -6.48
C ASP A 192 2.12 16.01 -6.31
N ALA A 193 2.06 14.74 -5.89
CA ALA A 193 0.81 14.02 -5.64
C ALA A 193 -0.04 14.63 -4.52
N TYR A 194 0.58 15.30 -3.54
CA TYR A 194 -0.08 15.87 -2.36
C TYR A 194 0.02 17.40 -2.29
N SER A 195 0.24 18.05 -3.43
CA SER A 195 0.53 19.49 -3.56
C SER A 195 -0.65 20.45 -3.33
N ASN A 196 -1.84 19.95 -2.97
CA ASN A 196 -3.01 20.80 -2.73
C ASN A 196 -3.97 20.22 -1.69
N ARG A 197 -4.86 21.09 -1.19
CA ARG A 197 -5.82 20.79 -0.13
C ARG A 197 -6.69 19.56 -0.41
N ASP A 198 -7.16 19.37 -1.64
CA ASP A 198 -8.04 18.24 -1.98
C ASP A 198 -7.26 16.91 -2.02
N ALA A 199 -6.01 16.93 -2.49
CA ALA A 199 -5.13 15.77 -2.40
C ALA A 199 -4.80 15.39 -0.94
N MET A 200 -4.56 16.39 -0.08
CA MET A 200 -4.36 16.18 1.35
C MET A 200 -5.61 15.60 2.02
N ARG A 201 -6.80 16.15 1.71
CA ARG A 201 -8.09 15.60 2.15
C ARG A 201 -8.20 14.12 1.79
N CYS A 202 -8.01 13.76 0.52
CA CYS A 202 -8.07 12.37 0.07
C CYS A 202 -7.10 11.46 0.82
N GLY A 203 -5.87 11.93 1.07
CA GLY A 203 -4.90 11.22 1.90
C GLY A 203 -5.44 10.94 3.30
N PHE A 204 -6.07 11.94 3.91
CA PHE A 204 -6.62 11.87 5.26
C PHE A 204 -7.91 11.05 5.37
N GLU A 205 -8.69 10.93 4.30
CA GLU A 205 -9.89 10.07 4.28
C GLU A 205 -9.56 8.60 4.58
N HIS A 206 -8.38 8.11 4.18
CA HIS A 206 -7.93 6.76 4.56
C HIS A 206 -7.77 6.60 6.08
N TYR A 207 -7.34 7.65 6.79
CA TYR A 207 -7.24 7.66 8.25
C TYR A 207 -8.61 7.82 8.91
N ARG A 208 -9.52 8.59 8.31
CA ARG A 208 -10.91 8.76 8.77
C ARG A 208 -11.72 7.47 8.63
N ALA A 209 -11.36 6.61 7.67
CA ALA A 209 -11.97 5.31 7.47
C ALA A 209 -11.49 4.23 8.46
N LEU A 210 -10.42 4.47 9.25
CA LEU A 210 -9.85 3.45 10.15
C LEU A 210 -10.85 2.78 11.11
N PRO A 211 -11.83 3.48 11.73
CA PRO A 211 -12.83 2.83 12.57
C PRO A 211 -13.70 1.84 11.81
N GLU A 212 -14.15 2.19 10.59
CA GLU A 212 -14.92 1.29 9.72
C GLU A 212 -14.05 0.14 9.23
N ASN A 213 -12.79 0.40 8.88
CA ASN A 213 -11.83 -0.62 8.47
C ASN A 213 -11.59 -1.65 9.57
N ALA A 214 -11.47 -1.20 10.83
CA ALA A 214 -11.32 -2.10 11.98
C ALA A 214 -12.56 -3.00 12.17
N ARG A 215 -13.77 -2.45 11.95
CA ARG A 215 -15.02 -3.22 11.98
C ARG A 215 -15.03 -4.27 10.86
N GLN A 216 -14.73 -3.87 9.62
CA GLN A 216 -14.70 -4.78 8.46
C GLN A 216 -13.68 -5.90 8.62
N ILE A 217 -12.48 -5.60 9.13
CA ILE A 217 -11.47 -6.62 9.44
C ILE A 217 -12.01 -7.60 10.48
N LYS A 218 -12.60 -7.10 11.58
CA LYS A 218 -13.13 -7.94 12.66
C LYS A 218 -14.24 -8.88 12.16
N ASP A 219 -15.14 -8.38 11.34
CA ASP A 219 -16.22 -9.18 10.75
C ASP A 219 -15.61 -10.27 9.85
N MET A 220 -14.65 -9.90 8.99
CA MET A 220 -14.01 -10.82 8.06
C MET A 220 -13.23 -11.95 8.75
N VAL A 221 -12.48 -11.66 9.82
CA VAL A 221 -11.70 -12.69 10.53
C VAL A 221 -12.56 -13.66 11.35
N THR A 222 -13.80 -13.26 11.68
CA THR A 222 -14.75 -14.14 12.36
C THR A 222 -15.28 -15.20 11.40
N GLU A 223 -15.37 -14.86 10.12
CA GLU A 223 -15.93 -15.70 9.07
C GLU A 223 -14.87 -16.48 8.30
N ASN A 224 -13.65 -15.96 8.19
CA ASN A 224 -12.63 -16.48 7.29
C ASN A 224 -11.22 -16.48 7.90
N LYS A 225 -10.46 -17.53 7.59
CA LYS A 225 -9.00 -17.53 7.63
C LYS A 225 -8.45 -17.53 6.21
N LEU A 226 -7.33 -16.86 5.99
CA LEU A 226 -6.65 -16.94 4.71
C LEU A 226 -5.97 -18.31 4.57
N GLU A 227 -6.43 -19.08 3.59
CA GLU A 227 -5.89 -20.41 3.25
C GLU A 227 -4.74 -20.35 2.23
N LEU A 228 -4.59 -19.22 1.53
CA LEU A 228 -3.49 -19.02 0.59
C LEU A 228 -2.16 -18.76 1.33
N PRO A 229 -1.00 -19.04 0.71
CA PRO A 229 0.30 -18.71 1.30
C PRO A 229 0.46 -17.20 1.52
N VAL A 230 0.87 -16.82 2.73
CA VAL A 230 1.15 -15.42 3.10
C VAL A 230 2.61 -15.27 3.54
N MET A 231 3.25 -14.19 3.09
CA MET A 231 4.56 -13.76 3.59
C MET A 231 4.45 -12.38 4.25
N ALA A 232 4.90 -12.28 5.50
CA ALA A 232 5.05 -11.03 6.21
C ALA A 232 6.52 -10.60 6.22
N ILE A 233 6.82 -9.40 5.73
CA ILE A 233 8.18 -8.83 5.74
C ILE A 233 8.24 -7.70 6.75
N ALA A 234 9.08 -7.86 7.77
CA ALA A 234 9.36 -6.86 8.80
C ALA A 234 10.51 -5.94 8.39
N GLY A 235 10.33 -4.63 8.58
CA GLY A 235 11.35 -3.60 8.52
C GLY A 235 11.64 -3.03 9.91
N GLY A 236 12.21 -1.82 9.94
CA GLY A 236 12.69 -1.20 11.17
C GLY A 236 11.64 -0.44 11.98
N ILE A 237 10.44 -0.18 11.45
CA ILE A 237 9.41 0.63 12.11
C ILE A 237 8.29 -0.23 12.66
N VAL A 238 7.56 -0.96 11.81
CA VAL A 238 6.48 -1.84 12.28
C VAL A 238 7.03 -3.15 12.84
N GLY A 239 8.08 -3.68 12.21
CA GLY A 239 8.76 -4.86 12.70
C GLY A 239 7.86 -6.10 12.74
N SER A 240 8.01 -6.93 13.78
CA SER A 240 7.28 -8.20 13.90
C SER A 240 5.80 -8.09 14.26
N ALA A 241 5.29 -6.87 14.52
CA ALA A 241 3.90 -6.65 14.89
C ALA A 241 2.90 -7.13 13.82
N LEU A 242 3.21 -6.91 12.53
CA LEU A 242 2.37 -7.38 11.42
C LEU A 242 2.27 -8.91 11.40
N ALA A 243 3.41 -9.60 11.51
CA ALA A 243 3.42 -11.06 11.59
C ALA A 243 2.65 -11.55 12.82
N GLY A 244 2.76 -10.86 13.96
CA GLY A 244 1.96 -11.11 15.16
C GLY A 244 0.46 -11.13 14.90
N GLN A 245 -0.06 -10.14 14.16
CA GLN A 245 -1.48 -10.09 13.78
C GLN A 245 -1.86 -11.23 12.83
N LEU A 246 -1.02 -11.50 11.82
CA LEU A 246 -1.31 -12.48 10.77
C LEU A 246 -1.37 -13.92 11.27
N ARG A 247 -0.61 -14.30 12.30
CA ARG A 247 -0.60 -15.68 12.86
C ARG A 247 -1.98 -16.19 13.26
N SER A 248 -2.89 -15.30 13.64
CA SER A 248 -4.25 -15.67 14.06
C SER A 248 -5.25 -15.80 12.91
N VAL A 249 -4.94 -15.22 11.75
CA VAL A 249 -5.87 -15.03 10.62
C VAL A 249 -5.40 -15.69 9.31
N THR A 250 -4.28 -16.39 9.35
CA THR A 250 -3.66 -17.07 8.20
C THR A 250 -3.25 -18.50 8.58
N ALA A 251 -3.47 -19.46 7.67
CA ALA A 251 -3.08 -20.85 7.85
C ALA A 251 -1.61 -21.15 7.51
N ASP A 252 -1.07 -20.50 6.47
CA ASP A 252 0.31 -20.66 5.98
C ASP A 252 1.03 -19.31 5.98
N LEU A 253 1.90 -19.08 6.98
CA LEU A 253 2.60 -17.81 7.18
C LEU A 253 4.11 -18.02 7.16
N THR A 254 4.77 -17.33 6.22
CA THR A 254 6.23 -17.13 6.19
C THR A 254 6.58 -15.77 6.75
N GLU A 255 7.56 -15.70 7.67
CA GLU A 255 8.01 -14.45 8.29
C GLU A 255 9.45 -14.14 7.87
N ILE A 256 9.67 -12.94 7.31
CA ILE A 256 10.98 -12.45 6.88
C ILE A 256 11.28 -11.15 7.60
N THR A 257 12.55 -10.90 7.94
CA THR A 257 13.00 -9.62 8.48
C THR A 257 14.14 -9.06 7.62
N LEU A 258 14.01 -7.79 7.22
CA LEU A 258 15.05 -7.03 6.54
C LEU A 258 15.59 -5.96 7.51
N THR A 259 16.86 -6.08 7.89
CA THR A 259 17.45 -5.34 9.04
C THR A 259 18.10 -4.00 8.66
N ASP A 260 18.26 -3.72 7.37
CA ASP A 260 18.90 -2.50 6.87
C ASP A 260 17.93 -1.59 6.10
N CYS A 261 16.73 -1.46 6.64
CA CYS A 261 15.69 -0.52 6.21
C CYS A 261 14.83 -0.08 7.40
N ALA A 262 14.14 1.04 7.25
CA ALA A 262 13.08 1.47 8.14
C ALA A 262 11.72 1.01 7.57
N HIS A 263 10.86 1.96 7.18
CA HIS A 263 9.50 1.70 6.69
C HIS A 263 9.46 1.49 5.17
N LEU A 264 10.26 2.25 4.41
CA LEU A 264 10.20 2.26 2.94
C LEU A 264 11.04 1.15 2.30
N ILE A 265 10.74 -0.11 2.66
CA ILE A 265 11.44 -1.32 2.18
C ILE A 265 11.64 -1.33 0.65
N PRO A 266 10.63 -1.03 -0.20
CA PRO A 266 10.81 -1.08 -1.65
C PRO A 266 11.84 -0.09 -2.19
N LEU A 267 12.14 0.98 -1.45
CA LEU A 267 13.13 2.00 -1.82
C LEU A 267 14.50 1.75 -1.18
N GLU A 268 14.54 1.17 0.02
CA GLU A 268 15.79 0.95 0.76
C GLU A 268 16.44 -0.41 0.49
N GLN A 269 15.62 -1.43 0.25
CA GLN A 269 16.02 -2.84 0.16
C GLN A 269 15.38 -3.51 -1.07
N SER A 270 15.27 -2.78 -2.18
CA SER A 270 14.61 -3.25 -3.41
C SER A 270 15.14 -4.61 -3.90
N ALA A 271 16.46 -4.80 -3.93
CA ALA A 271 17.07 -6.05 -4.38
C ALA A 271 16.77 -7.24 -3.44
N ALA A 272 16.83 -7.02 -2.12
CA ALA A 272 16.50 -8.06 -1.14
C ALA A 272 15.00 -8.41 -1.21
N LEU A 273 14.14 -7.41 -1.35
CA LEU A 273 12.71 -7.60 -1.54
C LEU A 273 12.41 -8.40 -2.82
N VAL A 274 13.01 -8.03 -3.96
CA VAL A 274 12.88 -8.76 -5.23
C VAL A 274 13.29 -10.22 -5.08
N ALA A 275 14.38 -10.51 -4.36
CA ALA A 275 14.80 -11.89 -4.12
C ALA A 275 13.73 -12.69 -3.36
N GLN A 276 13.14 -12.13 -2.32
CA GLN A 276 12.03 -12.77 -1.59
C GLN A 276 10.81 -12.98 -2.48
N LEU A 277 10.42 -11.96 -3.26
CA LEU A 277 9.27 -12.04 -4.15
C LEU A 277 9.45 -13.12 -5.24
N ARG A 278 10.65 -13.26 -5.81
CA ARG A 278 10.93 -14.28 -6.84
C ARG A 278 10.88 -15.70 -6.32
N THR A 279 11.25 -15.91 -5.05
CA THR A 279 11.16 -17.22 -4.41
C THR A 279 9.73 -17.53 -3.98
N PHE A 280 9.00 -16.51 -3.53
CA PHE A 280 7.69 -16.70 -2.93
C PHE A 280 6.55 -16.74 -3.96
N LEU A 281 6.55 -15.87 -4.99
CA LEU A 281 5.48 -15.76 -5.99
C LEU A 281 5.57 -16.83 -7.07
#